data_AF-A0A935LTC4-F1
#
_entry.id   AF-A0A935LTC4-F1
#
_cell.length_a   1.000
_cell.length_b   1.000
_cell.length_c   1.000
_cell.angle_alpha   90.00
_cell.angle_beta   90.00
_cell.angle_gamma   90.00
#
_symmetry.space_group_name_H-M   'P 1'
#
loop_
_entity.id
_entity.type
_entity.pdbx_description
1 polymer ?
#
loop_
_entity_poly.entity_id
_entity_poly.type
_entity_poly.pdbx_seq_one_letter_code
_entity_poly.pdbx_strand_id
1 'polypeptide(L)'
;MNNSSHLKGISNFTIIKILKKFSVKELTEFDKLLRSPFFNNHSTLTKLFSELKKYYPQFSDNILTKEYLFEIVNPGKKYDDMLFRKYLSRMNKLAEEYLCILELRNDKNYLDLKILYQLTKRDLKDIYSRKLNEVEKIFDKNLKIDENYYLLKHKLSDIKYYDKARSNNQFSIHKDLIESYSYLINYLLIISSSSINQLSSDKISYKLSELESTSGIFYNRSEIVKNVARIIKQTPPDDKKTLLLFLELILNDLKMNSGRGIKSI
;
A
#
# COMPACT_ATOMS: atom_id res chain seq x y z
N MET A 1 11.37 29.13 39.25
CA MET A 1 10.00 28.86 38.79
C MET A 1 9.99 28.80 37.26
N ASN A 2 9.60 27.66 36.70
CA ASN A 2 9.17 27.36 35.32
C ASN A 2 9.82 28.08 34.12
N ASN A 3 10.95 27.54 33.64
CA ASN A 3 11.45 27.77 32.26
C ASN A 3 11.15 26.59 31.30
N SER A 4 10.24 25.68 31.66
CA SER A 4 9.97 24.45 30.90
C SER A 4 8.71 24.48 30.01
N SER A 5 8.00 25.62 29.94
CA SER A 5 6.76 25.76 29.16
C SER A 5 6.97 26.14 27.69
N HIS A 6 8.05 26.85 27.33
CA HIS A 6 8.26 27.36 25.97
C HIS A 6 8.83 26.30 24.99
N LEU A 7 9.55 25.29 25.49
CA LEU A 7 10.14 24.21 24.68
C LEU A 7 9.13 23.15 24.21
N LYS A 8 7.89 23.15 24.73
CA LYS A 8 6.90 22.07 24.50
C LYS A 8 5.92 22.34 23.36
N GLY A 9 5.90 23.53 22.75
CA GLY A 9 4.88 23.89 21.77
C GLY A 9 5.02 23.17 20.43
N ILE A 10 6.24 23.16 19.87
CA ILE A 10 6.44 22.80 18.45
C ILE A 10 6.65 21.30 18.23
N SER A 11 7.30 20.64 19.18
CA SER A 11 7.64 19.21 19.12
C SER A 11 6.41 18.30 19.10
N ASN A 12 5.25 18.82 19.54
CA ASN A 12 3.98 18.11 19.53
C ASN A 12 3.30 18.07 18.16
N PHE A 13 3.66 18.95 17.22
CA PHE A 13 3.08 18.94 15.88
C PHE A 13 3.47 17.68 15.11
N THR A 14 2.50 17.08 14.43
CA THR A 14 2.67 15.87 13.63
C THR A 14 3.83 15.97 12.65
N ILE A 15 3.97 17.13 11.98
CA ILE A 15 5.05 17.31 11.00
C ILE A 15 6.42 17.18 11.65
N ILE A 16 6.62 17.72 12.86
CA ILE A 16 7.90 17.62 13.57
C ILE A 16 8.18 16.17 13.95
N LYS A 17 7.16 15.42 14.37
CA LYS A 17 7.30 13.98 14.66
C LYS A 17 7.72 13.18 13.42
N ILE A 18 7.16 13.50 12.25
CA ILE A 18 7.53 12.88 10.97
C ILE A 18 8.98 13.25 10.61
N LEU A 19 9.31 14.54 10.59
CA LEU A 19 10.63 15.03 10.18
C LEU A 19 11.76 14.50 11.07
N LYS A 20 11.50 14.27 12.37
CA LYS A 20 12.45 13.62 13.29
C LYS A 20 12.84 12.19 12.88
N LYS A 21 11.97 11.51 12.13
CA LYS A 21 12.21 10.14 11.66
C LYS A 21 12.87 10.08 10.29
N PHE A 22 12.91 11.20 9.57
CA PHE A 22 13.61 11.26 8.30
C PHE A 22 15.12 11.21 8.55
N SER A 23 15.83 10.47 7.71
CA SER A 23 17.27 10.56 7.51
C SER A 23 17.64 11.91 6.86
N VAL A 24 18.93 12.26 6.90
CA VAL A 24 19.46 13.46 6.24
C VAL A 24 19.16 13.47 4.73
N LYS A 25 19.22 12.28 4.10
CA LYS A 25 18.88 12.11 2.68
C LYS A 25 17.40 12.40 2.44
N GLU A 26 16.50 11.79 3.22
CA GLU A 26 15.06 11.98 3.08
C GLU A 26 14.65 13.44 3.35
N LEU A 27 15.27 14.09 4.34
CA LEU A 27 15.04 15.51 4.61
C LEU A 27 15.43 16.41 3.44
N THR A 28 16.48 16.03 2.69
CA THR A 28 16.95 16.75 1.49
C THR A 28 16.05 16.49 0.28
N GLU A 29 15.56 15.27 0.12
CA GLU A 29 14.60 14.93 -0.94
C GLU A 29 13.23 15.58 -0.70
N PHE A 30 12.79 15.63 0.57
CA PHE A 30 11.57 16.33 0.95
C PHE A 30 11.66 17.84 0.68
N ASP A 31 12.82 18.46 0.91
CA ASP A 31 13.10 19.85 0.51
C ASP A 31 12.90 20.06 -1.00
N LYS A 32 13.40 19.13 -1.83
CA LYS A 32 13.20 19.16 -3.28
C LYS A 32 11.73 19.03 -3.66
N LEU A 33 10.98 18.15 -2.99
CA LEU A 33 9.54 18.00 -3.20
C LEU A 33 8.79 19.30 -2.85
N LEU A 34 9.10 19.92 -1.71
CA LEU A 34 8.52 21.19 -1.27
C LEU A 34 8.82 22.37 -2.20
N ARG A 35 9.94 22.31 -2.94
CA ARG A 35 10.34 23.32 -3.93
C ARG A 35 9.78 23.04 -5.33
N SER A 36 9.21 21.86 -5.55
CA SER A 36 8.66 21.49 -6.86
C SER A 36 7.32 22.18 -7.09
N PRO A 37 7.14 22.94 -8.19
CA PRO A 37 5.85 23.56 -8.53
C PRO A 37 4.76 22.53 -8.84
N PHE A 38 5.14 21.28 -9.11
CA PHE A 38 4.18 20.19 -9.29
C PHE A 38 3.47 19.83 -7.98
N PHE A 39 4.19 19.84 -6.85
CA PHE A 39 3.66 19.45 -5.55
C PHE A 39 3.24 20.65 -4.69
N ASN A 40 3.94 21.78 -4.80
CA ASN A 40 3.73 22.93 -3.94
C ASN A 40 3.83 24.26 -4.69
N ASN A 41 2.75 25.03 -4.64
CA ASN A 41 2.69 26.40 -5.18
C ASN A 41 2.75 27.48 -4.08
N HIS A 42 3.00 27.09 -2.82
CA HIS A 42 3.08 28.01 -1.69
C HIS A 42 4.52 28.23 -1.23
N SER A 43 5.12 29.34 -1.66
CA SER A 43 6.48 29.74 -1.25
C SER A 43 6.63 29.86 0.29
N THR A 44 5.55 30.18 1.00
CA THR A 44 5.49 30.19 2.47
C THR A 44 5.88 28.85 3.08
N LEU A 45 5.44 27.72 2.51
CA LEU A 45 5.76 26.39 3.04
C LEU A 45 7.24 26.06 2.85
N THR A 46 7.79 26.44 1.69
CA THR A 46 9.22 26.27 1.40
C THR A 46 10.09 27.08 2.37
N LYS A 47 9.70 28.33 2.66
CA LYS A 47 10.38 29.18 3.66
C LYS A 47 10.26 28.58 5.06
N LEU A 48 9.07 28.16 5.47
CA LEU A 48 8.82 27.55 6.77
C LEU A 48 9.70 26.32 6.98
N PHE A 49 9.76 25.43 5.97
CA PHE A 49 10.59 24.24 6.04
C PHE A 49 12.09 24.55 6.04
N SER A 50 12.52 25.53 5.24
CA SER A 50 13.92 25.96 5.21
C SER A 50 14.40 26.46 6.57
N GLU A 51 13.53 27.14 7.32
CA GLU A 51 13.83 27.56 8.69
C GLU A 51 13.84 26.36 9.65
N LEU A 52 12.81 25.53 9.62
CA LEU A 52 12.70 24.31 10.45
C LEU A 52 13.90 23.38 10.30
N LYS A 53 14.38 23.17 9.07
CA LYS A 53 15.47 22.24 8.75
C LYS A 53 16.77 22.56 9.48
N LYS A 54 17.02 23.82 9.83
CA LYS A 54 18.23 24.25 10.57
C LYS A 54 18.31 23.64 11.97
N TYR A 55 17.18 23.23 12.53
CA TYR A 55 17.09 22.66 13.88
C TYR A 55 17.02 21.13 13.88
N TYR A 56 17.14 20.47 12.73
CA TYR A 56 17.23 19.01 12.64
C TYR A 56 18.51 18.51 13.33
N PRO A 57 18.50 17.34 14.02
CA PRO A 57 17.41 16.38 14.13
C PRO A 57 16.47 16.60 15.33
N GLN A 58 16.89 17.41 16.30
CA GLN A 58 16.18 17.48 17.58
C GLN A 58 14.96 18.40 17.56
N PHE A 59 14.97 19.40 16.70
CA PHE A 59 13.96 20.47 16.63
C PHE A 59 13.67 21.04 18.03
N SER A 60 14.74 21.19 18.82
CA SER A 60 14.72 21.67 20.20
C SER A 60 15.66 22.86 20.31
N ASP A 61 15.10 24.05 20.27
CA ASP A 61 15.79 25.30 20.50
C ASP A 61 14.82 26.24 21.20
N ASN A 62 15.31 27.05 22.16
CA ASN A 62 14.47 27.99 22.90
C ASN A 62 13.85 29.06 22.00
N ILE A 63 14.52 29.40 20.89
CA ILE A 63 14.06 30.37 19.90
C ILE A 63 13.04 29.74 18.95
N LEU A 64 13.04 28.41 18.80
CA LEU A 64 12.15 27.68 17.91
C LEU A 64 10.73 27.59 18.48
N THR A 65 9.99 28.69 18.37
CA THR A 65 8.58 28.81 18.77
C THR A 65 7.67 28.93 17.54
N LYS A 66 6.37 28.72 17.75
CA LYS A 66 5.36 28.88 16.69
C LYS A 66 5.26 30.35 16.25
N GLU A 67 5.42 31.27 17.19
CA GLU A 67 5.45 32.72 16.95
C GLU A 67 6.66 33.11 16.12
N TYR A 68 7.85 32.60 16.47
CA TYR A 68 9.07 32.83 15.70
C TYR A 68 8.95 32.34 14.25
N LEU A 69 8.54 31.09 14.05
CA LEU A 69 8.37 30.55 12.70
C LEU A 69 7.31 31.29 11.90
N PHE A 70 6.23 31.72 12.54
CA PHE A 70 5.20 32.50 11.89
C PHE A 70 5.73 33.85 11.41
N GLU A 71 6.49 34.56 12.24
CA GLU A 71 7.11 35.84 11.88
C GLU A 71 8.07 35.69 10.69
N ILE A 72 8.88 34.64 10.67
CA ILE A 72 9.80 34.35 9.55
C ILE A 72 9.07 34.23 8.21
N VAL A 73 7.87 33.62 8.21
CA VAL A 73 7.12 33.37 6.97
C VAL A 73 6.02 34.40 6.68
N ASN A 74 5.67 35.22 7.65
CA ASN A 74 4.75 36.35 7.54
C ASN A 74 5.32 37.62 8.22
N PRO A 75 6.40 38.21 7.69
CA PRO A 75 7.04 39.37 8.32
C PRO A 75 6.06 40.52 8.55
N GLY A 76 6.06 41.08 9.75
CA GLY A 76 5.22 42.22 10.13
C GLY A 76 3.75 41.89 10.37
N LYS A 77 3.36 40.61 10.39
CA LYS A 77 1.99 40.20 10.75
C LYS A 77 1.93 39.67 12.16
N LYS A 78 0.89 40.07 12.91
CA LYS A 78 0.61 39.48 14.23
C LYS A 78 0.37 37.97 14.09
N TYR A 79 0.89 37.21 15.05
CA TYR A 79 0.73 35.77 15.11
C TYR A 79 -0.74 35.33 14.98
N ASP A 80 -1.00 34.45 14.02
CA ASP A 80 -2.30 33.83 13.77
C ASP A 80 -2.16 32.30 13.86
N ASP A 81 -2.69 31.73 14.95
CA ASP A 81 -2.62 30.29 15.23
C ASP A 81 -3.38 29.46 14.18
N MET A 82 -4.50 29.98 13.66
CA MET A 82 -5.31 29.28 12.67
C MET A 82 -4.57 29.18 11.34
N LEU A 83 -3.99 30.29 10.90
CA LEU A 83 -3.19 30.35 9.69
C LEU A 83 -1.92 29.50 9.81
N PHE A 84 -1.24 29.54 10.96
CA PHE A 84 -0.06 28.71 11.21
C PHE A 84 -0.39 27.21 11.14
N ARG A 85 -1.48 26.77 11.79
CA ARG A 85 -1.96 25.38 11.70
C ARG A 85 -2.29 24.97 10.28
N LYS A 86 -2.80 25.88 9.45
CA LYS A 86 -3.05 25.63 8.02
C LYS A 86 -1.75 25.36 7.25
N TYR A 87 -0.66 26.06 7.58
CA TYR A 87 0.65 25.77 6.99
C TYR A 87 1.16 24.38 7.39
N LEU A 88 1.10 24.05 8.68
CA LEU A 88 1.53 22.75 9.19
C LEU A 88 0.69 21.61 8.59
N SER A 89 -0.63 21.78 8.49
CA SER A 89 -1.53 20.82 7.86
C SER A 89 -1.17 20.56 6.38
N ARG A 90 -0.84 21.62 5.62
CA ARG A 90 -0.38 21.47 4.24
C ARG A 90 0.98 20.77 4.16
N MET A 91 1.91 21.11 5.04
CA MET A 91 3.22 20.46 5.09
C MET A 91 3.10 18.98 5.48
N ASN A 92 2.18 18.61 6.38
CA ASN A 92 1.86 17.21 6.69
C ASN A 92 1.42 16.45 5.44
N LYS A 93 0.50 16.99 4.65
CA LYS A 93 0.04 16.35 3.41
C LYS A 93 1.19 16.11 2.43
N LEU A 94 2.09 17.08 2.30
CA LEU A 94 3.28 16.93 1.45
C LEU A 94 4.25 15.89 1.99
N ALA A 95 4.36 15.75 3.31
CA ALA A 95 5.19 14.72 3.93
C ALA A 95 4.58 13.32 3.74
N GLU A 96 3.26 13.18 3.84
CA GLU A 96 2.53 11.94 3.52
C GLU A 96 2.72 11.55 2.04
N GLU A 97 2.61 12.52 1.13
CA GLU A 97 2.86 12.30 -0.30
C GLU A 97 4.31 11.89 -0.58
N TYR A 98 5.28 12.52 0.10
CA TYR A 98 6.69 12.12 0.02
C TYR A 98 6.90 10.66 0.48
N LEU A 99 6.33 10.28 1.62
CA LEU A 99 6.41 8.91 2.15
C LEU A 99 5.80 7.89 1.17
N CYS A 100 4.68 8.23 0.54
CA CYS A 100 4.07 7.39 -0.49
C CYS A 100 4.98 7.23 -1.71
N ILE A 101 5.60 8.32 -2.19
CA ILE A 101 6.56 8.28 -3.30
C ILE A 101 7.78 7.44 -2.94
N LEU A 102 8.28 7.57 -1.71
CA LEU A 102 9.42 6.80 -1.22
C LEU A 102 9.12 5.30 -1.25
N GLU A 103 7.98 4.89 -0.68
CA GLU A 103 7.57 3.50 -0.66
C GLU A 103 7.37 2.95 -2.08
N LEU A 104 6.68 3.70 -2.94
CA LEU A 104 6.47 3.29 -4.32
C LEU A 104 7.77 3.14 -5.11
N ARG A 105 8.80 3.95 -4.82
CA ARG A 105 10.11 3.83 -5.47
C ARG A 105 10.91 2.64 -4.95
N ASN A 106 10.69 2.24 -3.69
CA ASN A 106 11.34 1.07 -3.11
C ASN A 106 10.73 -0.23 -3.64
N ASP A 107 9.42 -0.28 -3.86
CA ASP A 107 8.74 -1.42 -4.49
C ASP A 107 8.71 -1.29 -6.03
N LYS A 108 9.83 -1.64 -6.67
CA LYS A 108 9.96 -1.61 -8.12
C LYS A 108 8.89 -2.44 -8.83
N ASN A 109 8.52 -3.61 -8.29
CA ASN A 109 7.52 -4.48 -8.91
C ASN A 109 6.16 -3.78 -8.93
N TYR A 110 5.75 -3.18 -7.82
CA TYR A 110 4.48 -2.48 -7.76
C TYR A 110 4.48 -1.21 -8.61
N LEU A 111 5.57 -0.44 -8.65
CA LEU A 111 5.73 0.69 -9.56
C LEU A 111 5.56 0.28 -11.02
N ASP A 112 6.21 -0.80 -11.44
CA ASP A 112 6.13 -1.29 -12.81
C ASP A 112 4.71 -1.73 -13.19
N LEU A 113 3.97 -2.38 -12.27
CA LEU A 113 2.56 -2.69 -12.47
C LEU A 113 1.70 -1.42 -12.61
N LYS A 114 1.97 -0.38 -11.82
CA LYS A 114 1.26 0.90 -11.97
C LYS A 114 1.56 1.57 -13.30
N ILE A 115 2.80 1.50 -13.79
CA ILE A 115 3.17 2.00 -15.11
C ILE A 115 2.40 1.25 -16.20
N LEU A 116 2.43 -0.09 -16.19
CA LEU A 116 1.71 -0.92 -17.16
C LEU A 116 0.21 -0.57 -17.20
N TYR A 117 -0.43 -0.46 -16.03
CA TYR A 117 -1.83 -0.05 -15.94
C TYR A 117 -2.09 1.33 -16.57
N GLN A 118 -1.22 2.32 -16.33
CA GLN A 118 -1.34 3.66 -16.92
C GLN A 118 -1.12 3.66 -18.44
N LEU A 119 -0.25 2.78 -18.97
CA LEU A 119 -0.03 2.61 -20.40
C LEU A 119 -1.25 1.98 -21.09
N THR A 120 -1.83 0.92 -20.50
CA THR A 120 -3.08 0.30 -20.97
C THR A 120 -4.23 1.30 -20.98
N LYS A 121 -4.40 2.10 -19.91
CA LYS A 121 -5.47 3.11 -19.82
C LYS A 121 -5.38 4.17 -20.93
N ARG A 122 -4.18 4.46 -21.43
CA ARG A 122 -3.91 5.47 -22.47
C ARG A 122 -3.76 4.87 -23.88
N ASP A 123 -3.98 3.57 -24.04
CA ASP A 123 -3.83 2.86 -25.31
C ASP A 123 -2.42 2.96 -25.93
N LEU A 124 -1.38 3.04 -25.09
CA LEU A 124 0.03 3.18 -25.52
C LEU A 124 0.66 1.80 -25.82
N LYS A 125 0.12 1.08 -26.80
CA LYS A 125 0.40 -0.34 -27.07
C LYS A 125 1.89 -0.67 -27.24
N ASP A 126 2.61 0.07 -28.09
CA ASP A 126 4.04 -0.20 -28.36
C ASP A 126 4.94 0.00 -27.12
N ILE A 127 4.58 0.94 -26.26
CA ILE A 127 5.30 1.19 -25.00
C ILE A 127 4.91 0.12 -23.98
N TYR A 128 3.63 -0.24 -23.91
CA TYR A 128 3.11 -1.30 -23.06
C TYR A 128 3.79 -2.63 -23.36
N SER A 129 3.84 -3.10 -24.61
CA SER A 129 4.43 -4.39 -24.96
C SER A 129 5.91 -4.48 -24.59
N ARG A 130 6.67 -3.40 -24.82
CA ARG A 130 8.09 -3.34 -24.39
C ARG A 130 8.22 -3.41 -22.87
N LYS A 131 7.41 -2.65 -22.13
CA LYS A 131 7.43 -2.66 -20.66
C LYS A 131 6.98 -4.00 -20.10
N LEU A 132 5.97 -4.63 -20.69
CA LEU A 132 5.46 -5.93 -20.27
C LEU A 132 6.56 -6.99 -20.38
N ASN A 133 7.27 -7.03 -21.50
CA ASN A 133 8.40 -7.94 -21.70
C ASN A 133 9.54 -7.72 -20.68
N GLU A 134 9.80 -6.46 -20.27
CA GLU A 134 10.77 -6.16 -19.21
C GLU A 134 10.29 -6.73 -17.86
N VAL A 135 9.03 -6.48 -17.52
CA VAL A 135 8.42 -6.92 -16.25
C VAL A 135 8.39 -8.44 -16.18
N GLU A 136 7.89 -9.14 -17.20
CA GLU A 136 7.81 -10.61 -17.21
C GLU A 136 9.20 -11.25 -17.03
N LYS A 137 10.25 -10.73 -17.69
CA LYS A 137 11.63 -11.20 -17.50
C LYS A 137 12.14 -11.05 -16.06
N ILE A 138 11.74 -10.01 -15.34
CA ILE A 138 12.13 -9.80 -13.93
C ILE A 138 11.42 -10.83 -13.05
N PHE A 139 10.13 -11.05 -13.27
CA PHE A 139 9.33 -12.03 -12.52
C PHE A 139 9.84 -13.47 -12.72
N ASP A 140 10.43 -13.79 -13.87
CA ASP A 140 10.95 -15.12 -14.18
C ASP A 140 12.39 -15.35 -13.67
N LYS A 141 13.17 -14.28 -13.43
CA LYS A 141 14.57 -14.37 -12.96
C LYS A 141 14.75 -14.25 -11.44
N ASN A 142 13.91 -13.47 -10.76
CA ASN A 142 14.09 -13.13 -9.33
C ASN A 142 13.19 -13.96 -8.39
N LEU A 143 13.01 -15.25 -8.67
CA LEU A 143 12.07 -16.15 -7.98
C LEU A 143 12.46 -16.44 -6.51
N LYS A 144 12.35 -15.44 -5.64
CA LYS A 144 11.97 -15.67 -4.26
C LYS A 144 10.44 -15.67 -4.26
N ILE A 145 9.84 -16.84 -4.05
CA ILE A 145 8.40 -16.96 -3.79
C ILE A 145 8.20 -16.39 -2.39
N ASP A 146 8.13 -15.06 -2.29
CA ASP A 146 7.71 -14.39 -1.08
C ASP A 146 6.18 -14.35 -1.00
N GLU A 147 5.66 -13.88 0.13
CA GLU A 147 4.23 -13.80 0.40
C GLU A 147 3.45 -13.02 -0.67
N ASN A 148 4.07 -12.06 -1.35
CA ASN A 148 3.41 -11.18 -2.30
C ASN A 148 3.58 -11.62 -3.76
N TYR A 149 4.44 -12.61 -4.03
CA TYR A 149 4.72 -13.12 -5.38
C TYR A 149 3.44 -13.41 -6.18
N TYR A 150 2.55 -14.23 -5.62
CA TYR A 150 1.31 -14.61 -6.29
C TYR A 150 0.32 -13.45 -6.41
N LEU A 151 0.28 -12.54 -5.42
CA LEU A 151 -0.54 -11.33 -5.51
C LEU A 151 -0.07 -10.41 -6.67
N LEU A 152 1.24 -10.30 -6.88
CA LEU A 152 1.81 -9.51 -7.95
C LEU A 152 1.56 -10.15 -9.33
N LYS A 153 1.71 -11.47 -9.45
CA LYS A 153 1.37 -12.23 -10.68
C LYS A 153 -0.12 -12.14 -11.02
N HIS A 154 -1.01 -12.18 -10.02
CA HIS A 154 -2.44 -11.90 -10.18
C HIS A 154 -2.67 -10.51 -10.77
N LYS A 155 -2.11 -9.45 -10.16
CA LYS A 155 -2.24 -8.07 -10.65
C LYS A 155 -1.70 -7.88 -12.08
N LEU A 156 -0.59 -8.54 -12.42
CA LEU A 156 -0.05 -8.51 -13.78
C LEU A 156 -1.00 -9.15 -14.79
N SER A 157 -1.54 -10.32 -14.44
CA SER A 157 -2.48 -11.07 -15.28
C SER A 157 -3.78 -10.29 -15.51
N ASP A 158 -4.28 -9.61 -14.48
CA ASP A 158 -5.42 -8.70 -14.61
C ASP A 158 -5.12 -7.57 -15.61
N ILE A 159 -3.95 -6.93 -15.53
CA ILE A 159 -3.57 -5.87 -16.47
C ILE A 159 -3.52 -6.40 -17.91
N LYS A 160 -2.95 -7.59 -18.13
CA LYS A 160 -2.90 -8.24 -19.45
C LYS A 160 -4.30 -8.56 -19.98
N TYR A 161 -5.18 -9.06 -19.11
CA TYR A 161 -6.59 -9.26 -19.44
C TYR A 161 -7.26 -7.96 -19.87
N TYR A 162 -7.11 -6.87 -19.10
CA TYR A 162 -7.71 -5.58 -19.42
C TYR A 162 -7.20 -5.00 -20.75
N ASP A 163 -5.91 -5.18 -21.08
CA ASP A 163 -5.33 -4.75 -22.35
C ASP A 163 -5.90 -5.54 -23.54
N LYS A 164 -5.97 -6.87 -23.43
CA LYS A 164 -6.50 -7.76 -24.47
C LYS A 164 -8.00 -7.59 -24.70
N ALA A 165 -8.77 -7.37 -23.63
CA ALA A 165 -10.20 -7.11 -23.71
C ALA A 165 -10.51 -5.86 -24.55
N ARG A 166 -9.61 -4.86 -24.57
CA ARG A 166 -9.73 -3.66 -25.40
C ARG A 166 -9.36 -3.88 -26.86
N SER A 167 -8.60 -4.93 -27.19
CA SER A 167 -8.10 -5.21 -28.54
C SER A 167 -8.89 -6.30 -29.29
N ASN A 168 -10.07 -6.70 -28.80
CA ASN A 168 -10.95 -7.72 -29.39
C ASN A 168 -10.30 -9.11 -29.61
N ASN A 169 -9.23 -9.45 -28.90
CA ASN A 169 -8.52 -10.72 -29.06
C ASN A 169 -9.10 -11.84 -28.16
N GLN A 170 -10.31 -12.31 -28.49
CA GLN A 170 -11.18 -13.13 -27.63
C GLN A 170 -10.55 -14.40 -27.04
N PHE A 171 -9.74 -15.14 -27.80
CA PHE A 171 -9.15 -16.42 -27.35
C PHE A 171 -8.05 -16.23 -26.29
N SER A 172 -7.27 -15.14 -26.40
CA SER A 172 -6.15 -14.86 -25.49
C SER A 172 -6.55 -14.27 -24.14
N ILE A 173 -7.82 -13.83 -24.02
CA ILE A 173 -8.41 -13.19 -22.84
C ILE A 173 -8.66 -14.22 -21.72
N HIS A 174 -9.16 -15.41 -22.07
CA HIS A 174 -9.49 -16.44 -21.09
C HIS A 174 -8.26 -16.97 -20.34
N LYS A 175 -7.10 -17.03 -21.01
CA LYS A 175 -5.85 -17.49 -20.40
C LYS A 175 -5.43 -16.61 -19.23
N ASP A 176 -5.31 -15.30 -19.44
CA ASP A 176 -4.85 -14.39 -18.38
C ASP A 176 -5.85 -14.31 -17.22
N LEU A 177 -7.15 -14.47 -17.51
CA LEU A 177 -8.18 -14.53 -16.47
C LEU A 177 -8.03 -15.80 -15.61
N ILE A 178 -7.78 -16.95 -16.23
CA ILE A 178 -7.56 -18.23 -15.51
C ILE A 178 -6.26 -18.17 -14.71
N GLU A 179 -5.18 -17.61 -15.28
CA GLU A 179 -3.91 -17.41 -14.57
C GLU A 179 -4.10 -16.48 -13.37
N SER A 180 -4.78 -15.35 -13.57
CA SER A 180 -5.13 -14.40 -12.50
C SER A 180 -5.85 -15.09 -11.34
N TYR A 181 -6.88 -15.88 -11.65
CA TYR A 181 -7.63 -16.64 -10.66
C TYR A 181 -6.77 -17.67 -9.93
N SER A 182 -5.94 -18.44 -10.65
CA SER A 182 -5.03 -19.43 -10.06
C SER A 182 -4.02 -18.77 -9.10
N TYR A 183 -3.45 -17.63 -9.48
CA TYR A 183 -2.55 -16.88 -8.63
C TYR A 183 -3.24 -16.38 -7.35
N LEU A 184 -4.50 -15.96 -7.43
CA LEU A 184 -5.25 -15.53 -6.24
C LEU A 184 -5.50 -16.68 -5.25
N ILE A 185 -5.80 -17.89 -5.74
CA ILE A 185 -5.90 -19.09 -4.88
C ILE A 185 -4.56 -19.36 -4.20
N ASN A 186 -3.47 -19.37 -4.97
CA ASN A 186 -2.13 -19.63 -4.42
C ASN A 186 -1.74 -18.61 -3.36
N TYR A 187 -2.07 -17.33 -3.57
CA TYR A 187 -1.88 -16.27 -2.58
C TYR A 187 -2.68 -16.54 -1.29
N LEU A 188 -3.96 -16.90 -1.41
CA LEU A 188 -4.80 -17.26 -0.26
C LEU A 188 -4.19 -18.41 0.55
N LEU A 189 -3.70 -19.46 -0.13
CA LEU A 189 -3.06 -20.60 0.52
C LEU A 189 -1.80 -20.20 1.30
N ILE A 190 -0.92 -19.39 0.69
CA ILE A 190 0.29 -18.90 1.37
C ILE A 190 -0.07 -18.08 2.61
N ILE A 191 -0.95 -17.09 2.49
CA ILE A 191 -1.31 -16.23 3.63
C ILE A 191 -1.98 -17.04 4.74
N SER A 192 -2.82 -18.02 4.38
CA SER A 192 -3.43 -18.93 5.36
C SER A 192 -2.38 -19.74 6.10
N SER A 193 -1.40 -20.29 5.39
CA SER A 193 -0.29 -21.05 5.99
C SER A 193 0.57 -20.18 6.91
N SER A 194 0.99 -19.00 6.46
CA SER A 194 1.76 -18.05 7.28
C SER A 194 1.01 -17.67 8.56
N SER A 195 -0.30 -17.47 8.45
CA SER A 195 -1.10 -17.08 9.62
C SER A 195 -1.30 -18.24 10.61
N ILE A 196 -1.46 -19.49 10.13
CA ILE A 196 -1.47 -20.68 10.99
C ILE A 196 -0.14 -20.84 11.72
N ASN A 197 0.99 -20.61 11.03
CA ASN A 197 2.33 -20.66 11.63
C ASN A 197 2.52 -19.59 12.70
N GLN A 198 2.02 -18.36 12.46
CA GLN A 198 2.06 -17.29 13.44
C GLN A 198 1.24 -17.65 14.70
N LEU A 199 0.00 -18.09 14.54
CA LEU A 199 -0.84 -18.51 15.67
C LEU A 199 -0.23 -19.68 16.46
N SER A 200 0.42 -20.61 15.76
CA SER A 200 1.12 -21.73 16.39
C SER A 200 2.33 -21.24 17.21
N SER A 201 3.11 -20.31 16.65
CA SER A 201 4.20 -19.65 17.36
C SER A 201 3.71 -18.91 18.59
N ASP A 202 2.63 -18.13 18.46
CA ASP A 202 2.05 -17.36 19.57
C ASP A 202 1.54 -18.28 20.69
N LYS A 203 0.92 -19.42 20.35
CA LYS A 203 0.49 -20.43 21.33
C LYS A 203 1.68 -20.97 22.12
N ILE A 204 2.81 -21.23 21.46
CA ILE A 204 4.05 -21.71 22.10
C ILE A 204 4.65 -20.60 22.97
N SER A 205 4.75 -19.37 22.45
CA SER A 205 5.38 -18.24 23.12
C SER A 205 4.60 -17.73 24.35
N TYR A 206 3.27 -17.78 24.32
CA TYR A 206 2.43 -17.21 25.38
C TYR A 206 1.79 -18.25 26.33
N LYS A 207 2.08 -19.55 26.18
CA LYS A 207 1.45 -20.64 26.98
C LYS A 207 -0.07 -20.52 27.08
N LEU A 208 -0.73 -20.02 26.03
CA LEU A 208 -2.18 -19.83 26.02
C LEU A 208 -2.88 -21.17 25.81
N SER A 209 -3.37 -21.75 26.89
CA SER A 209 -4.13 -23.01 26.92
C SER A 209 -5.55 -22.90 26.35
N GLU A 210 -6.02 -21.71 25.97
CA GLU A 210 -7.41 -21.43 25.56
C GLU A 210 -7.65 -21.25 24.07
N LEU A 211 -6.69 -21.58 23.20
CA LEU A 211 -6.97 -21.67 21.75
C LEU A 211 -7.49 -23.08 21.42
N GLU A 212 -8.71 -23.37 21.87
CA GLU A 212 -9.51 -24.49 21.38
C GLU A 212 -9.83 -24.27 19.88
N SER A 213 -9.21 -25.11 19.04
CA SER A 213 -9.36 -25.18 17.57
C SER A 213 -8.96 -23.91 16.78
N THR A 214 -7.66 -23.75 16.54
CA THR A 214 -7.10 -22.74 15.62
C THR A 214 -7.66 -22.84 14.18
N SER A 215 -8.17 -24.00 13.77
CA SER A 215 -8.91 -24.18 12.51
C SER A 215 -10.28 -23.49 12.52
N GLY A 216 -10.94 -23.39 13.69
CA GLY A 216 -12.20 -22.69 13.87
C GLY A 216 -12.06 -21.16 13.77
N ILE A 217 -10.86 -20.59 13.96
CA ILE A 217 -10.69 -19.14 13.88
C ILE A 217 -10.66 -18.65 12.42
N PHE A 218 -10.09 -19.44 11.50
CA PHE A 218 -10.07 -19.11 10.07
C PHE A 218 -11.42 -19.28 9.39
N TYR A 219 -12.19 -20.31 9.78
CA TYR A 219 -13.43 -20.68 9.10
C TYR A 219 -14.70 -20.35 9.88
N ASN A 220 -14.62 -20.15 11.20
CA ASN A 220 -15.80 -20.05 12.06
C ASN A 220 -16.10 -18.62 12.58
N ARG A 221 -15.55 -17.57 11.95
CA ARG A 221 -16.02 -16.19 12.15
C ARG A 221 -16.28 -15.41 10.84
N SER A 222 -17.53 -15.49 10.39
CA SER A 222 -18.47 -14.36 10.28
C SER A 222 -18.56 -13.39 9.08
N GLU A 223 -17.80 -13.44 7.99
CA GLU A 223 -18.11 -12.59 6.79
C GLU A 223 -18.09 -13.25 5.41
N ILE A 224 -17.37 -14.37 5.21
CA ILE A 224 -17.30 -15.02 3.87
C ILE A 224 -18.68 -15.49 3.41
N VAL A 225 -19.44 -16.18 4.27
CA VAL A 225 -20.80 -16.67 3.95
C VAL A 225 -21.74 -15.51 3.63
N LYS A 226 -21.66 -14.40 4.39
CA LYS A 226 -22.48 -13.20 4.14
C LYS A 226 -22.09 -12.52 2.82
N ASN A 227 -20.80 -12.44 2.51
CA ASN A 227 -20.30 -11.87 1.27
C ASN A 227 -20.72 -12.71 0.06
N VAL A 228 -20.58 -14.03 0.11
CA VAL A 228 -21.07 -14.95 -0.93
C VAL A 228 -22.58 -14.79 -1.12
N ALA A 229 -23.36 -14.75 -0.04
CA ALA A 229 -24.80 -14.52 -0.12
C ALA A 229 -25.15 -13.16 -0.74
N ARG A 230 -24.38 -12.10 -0.45
CA ARG A 230 -24.54 -10.78 -1.07
C ARG A 230 -24.21 -10.82 -2.57
N ILE A 231 -23.14 -11.49 -2.98
CA ILE A 231 -22.77 -11.66 -4.39
C ILE A 231 -23.89 -12.40 -5.13
N ILE A 232 -24.40 -13.51 -4.59
CA ILE A 232 -25.51 -14.26 -5.21
C ILE A 232 -26.77 -13.39 -5.36
N LYS A 233 -27.08 -12.53 -4.37
CA LYS A 233 -28.20 -11.59 -4.46
C LYS A 233 -28.02 -10.53 -5.55
N GLN A 234 -26.79 -10.05 -5.75
CA GLN A 234 -26.46 -9.02 -6.75
C GLN A 234 -26.28 -9.59 -8.16
N THR A 235 -26.15 -10.91 -8.30
CA THR A 235 -25.95 -11.57 -9.60
C THR A 235 -27.28 -11.66 -10.36
N PRO A 236 -27.31 -11.28 -11.65
CA PRO A 236 -28.50 -11.43 -12.49
C PRO A 236 -29.02 -12.88 -12.50
N PRO A 237 -30.34 -13.12 -12.61
CA PRO A 237 -30.91 -14.47 -12.60
C PRO A 237 -30.26 -15.43 -13.61
N ASP A 238 -29.94 -14.95 -14.80
CA ASP A 238 -29.35 -15.74 -15.89
C ASP A 238 -27.93 -16.23 -15.57
N ASP A 239 -27.18 -15.47 -14.76
CA ASP A 239 -25.79 -15.76 -14.40
C ASP A 239 -25.66 -16.55 -13.08
N LYS A 240 -26.73 -16.63 -12.28
CA LYS A 240 -26.70 -17.31 -10.97
C LYS A 240 -26.31 -18.78 -11.06
N LYS A 241 -26.79 -19.48 -12.10
CA LYS A 241 -26.48 -20.89 -12.30
C LYS A 241 -24.98 -21.11 -12.57
N THR A 242 -24.39 -20.24 -13.38
CA THR A 242 -22.96 -20.25 -13.70
C THR A 242 -22.11 -19.90 -12.47
N LEU A 243 -22.53 -18.92 -11.68
CA LEU A 243 -21.85 -18.57 -10.42
C LEU A 243 -21.87 -19.72 -9.40
N LEU A 244 -23.02 -20.37 -9.22
CA LEU A 244 -23.14 -21.51 -8.30
C LEU A 244 -22.26 -22.67 -8.74
N LEU A 245 -22.26 -23.00 -10.05
CA LEU A 245 -21.38 -24.02 -10.61
C LEU A 245 -19.90 -23.67 -10.40
N PHE A 246 -19.53 -22.40 -10.60
CA PHE A 246 -18.17 -21.94 -10.36
C PHE A 246 -17.76 -22.12 -8.89
N LEU A 247 -18.61 -21.68 -7.94
CA LEU A 247 -18.37 -21.86 -6.49
C LEU A 247 -18.24 -23.34 -6.11
N GLU A 248 -19.06 -24.22 -6.68
CA GLU A 248 -18.94 -25.67 -6.51
C GLU A 248 -17.62 -26.21 -7.06
N LEU A 249 -17.15 -25.73 -8.20
CA LEU A 249 -15.85 -26.10 -8.76
C LEU A 249 -14.70 -25.65 -7.87
N ILE A 250 -14.73 -24.44 -7.31
CA ILE A 250 -13.72 -23.99 -6.33
C ILE A 250 -13.70 -24.94 -5.12
N LEU A 251 -14.87 -25.25 -4.57
CA LEU A 251 -14.99 -26.13 -3.41
C LEU A 251 -14.54 -27.56 -3.73
N ASN A 252 -14.80 -28.04 -4.94
CA ASN A 252 -14.36 -29.35 -5.40
C ASN A 252 -12.85 -29.39 -5.66
N ASP A 253 -12.25 -28.36 -6.24
CA ASP A 253 -10.79 -28.27 -6.41
C ASP A 253 -10.06 -28.22 -5.06
N LEU A 254 -10.64 -27.52 -4.08
CA LEU A 254 -10.15 -27.52 -2.70
C LEU A 254 -10.28 -28.92 -2.04
N LYS A 255 -11.39 -29.64 -2.30
CA LYS A 255 -11.64 -30.99 -1.73
C LYS A 255 -10.83 -32.10 -2.41
N MET A 256 -10.74 -32.10 -3.73
CA MET A 256 -10.04 -33.11 -4.54
C MET A 256 -8.55 -33.19 -4.19
N ASN A 257 -7.94 -32.06 -3.84
CA ASN A 257 -6.54 -31.99 -3.40
C ASN A 257 -6.33 -32.32 -1.91
N SER A 258 -7.40 -32.41 -1.11
CA SER A 258 -7.31 -32.91 0.28
C SER A 258 -7.39 -34.44 0.38
N GLY A 259 -7.89 -35.12 -0.68
CA GLY A 259 -8.08 -36.57 -0.72
C GLY A 259 -6.97 -37.36 -1.44
N ARG A 260 -6.09 -36.69 -2.20
CA ARG A 260 -4.85 -37.30 -2.72
C ARG A 260 -3.74 -36.98 -1.74
N GLY A 261 -3.43 -37.95 -0.89
CA GLY A 261 -2.50 -37.79 0.23
C GLY A 261 -1.25 -36.98 -0.14
N ILE A 262 -0.91 -36.06 0.75
CA ILE A 262 0.45 -35.56 0.93
C ILE A 262 1.31 -36.79 1.26
N LYS A 263 1.74 -37.53 0.24
CA LYS A 263 2.83 -38.47 0.35
C LYS A 263 4.10 -37.63 0.26
N SER A 264 4.68 -37.38 1.43
CA SER A 264 6.11 -37.18 1.68
C SER A 264 6.88 -36.35 0.65
N ILE A 265 7.13 -35.08 0.99
CA ILE A 265 8.42 -34.42 0.78
C ILE A 265 8.72 -33.62 2.05
#